data_AF-A0A3D5Q1H4-F1
#
_entry.id   AF-A0A3D5Q1H4-F1
#
_cell.length_a   1.000
_cell.length_b   1.000
_cell.length_c   1.000
_cell.angle_alpha   90.00
_cell.angle_beta   90.00
_cell.angle_gamma   90.00
#
_symmetry.space_group_name_H-M   'P 1'
#
loop_
_entity.id
_entity.type
_entity.pdbx_description
1 polymer ?
#
loop_
_entity_poly.entity_id
_entity_poly.type
_entity_poly.pdbx_seq_one_letter_code
_entity_poly.pdbx_strand_id
1 'polypeptide(L)' 'MRIVFAGTPDFAATALQALLDNDYPVTAVYTQPDRPAGRGRQLVPGPVKQVALA' A
#
# COMPACT_ATOMS: atom_id res chain seq x y z
N MET A 1 14.46 9.39 -11.88
CA MET A 1 13.18 9.93 -11.38
C MET A 1 13.00 9.44 -9.94
N ARG A 2 12.20 10.08 -9.08
CA ARG A 2 11.83 9.55 -7.75
C ARG A 2 10.32 9.65 -7.61
N ILE A 3 9.67 8.60 -7.14
CA ILE A 3 8.21 8.51 -7.06
C ILE A 3 7.78 8.50 -5.59
N VAL A 4 6.69 9.20 -5.31
CA VAL A 4 5.87 8.99 -4.11
C VAL A 4 4.55 8.41 -4.57
N PHE A 5 4.16 7.27 -4.02
CA PHE A 5 2.88 6.62 -4.32
C PHE A 5 1.87 6.96 -3.22
N ALA A 6 0.62 7.27 -3.58
CA ALA A 6 -0.44 7.55 -2.61
C ALA A 6 -1.71 6.77 -2.98
N GLY A 7 -2.13 5.85 -2.11
CA GLY A 7 -3.30 5.00 -2.36
C GLY A 7 -3.67 4.15 -1.15
N THR A 8 -4.84 3.52 -1.18
CA THR A 8 -5.34 2.68 -0.07
C THR A 8 -6.09 1.43 -0.52
N PRO A 9 -7.04 1.48 -1.49
CA PRO A 9 -7.82 0.29 -1.84
C PRO A 9 -6.98 -0.73 -2.62
N ASP A 10 -7.51 -1.94 -2.79
CA ASP A 10 -6.84 -3.04 -3.53
C ASP A 10 -6.43 -2.61 -4.95
N PHE A 11 -7.27 -1.83 -5.63
CA PHE A 11 -6.94 -1.27 -6.94
C PHE A 11 -5.63 -0.46 -6.96
N ALA A 12 -5.37 0.31 -5.89
CA ALA A 12 -4.13 1.05 -5.76
C ALA A 12 -2.96 0.13 -5.40
N ALA A 13 -3.19 -0.94 -4.64
CA ALA A 13 -2.15 -1.92 -4.32
C ALA A 13 -1.62 -2.62 -5.59
N THR A 14 -2.50 -2.96 -6.54
CA THR A 14 -2.09 -3.48 -7.86
C THR A 14 -1.20 -2.50 -8.62
N ALA A 15 -1.54 -1.20 -8.60
CA ALA A 15 -0.73 -0.18 -9.25
C ALA A 15 0.65 0.01 -8.59
N LEU A 16 0.72 -0.03 -7.25
CA LEU A 16 1.99 0.02 -6.53
C LEU A 16 2.86 -1.20 -6.86
N GLN A 17 2.29 -2.41 -6.85
CA GLN A 17 3.02 -3.64 -7.19
C GLN A 17 3.64 -3.54 -8.58
N ALA A 18 2.88 -3.07 -9.58
CA ALA A 18 3.41 -2.91 -10.93
C ALA A 18 4.58 -1.92 -11.01
N LEU A 19 4.60 -0.86 -10.19
CA LEU A 19 5.75 0.05 -10.12
C LEU A 19 6.97 -0.63 -9.51
N LEU A 20 6.78 -1.42 -8.45
CA LEU A 20 7.87 -2.14 -7.77
C LEU A 20 8.45 -3.23 -8.68
N ASP A 21 7.60 -4.00 -9.36
CA ASP A 21 8.00 -5.08 -10.27
C ASP A 21 8.81 -4.60 -11.49
N ASN A 22 8.68 -3.30 -11.84
CA ASN A 22 9.41 -2.67 -12.95
C ASN A 22 10.57 -1.78 -12.46
N ASP A 23 11.04 -1.97 -11.23
CA ASP A 23 12.18 -1.27 -10.62
C ASP A 23 12.05 0.27 -10.64
N TYR A 24 10.82 0.78 -10.63
CA TYR A 24 10.63 2.22 -10.49
C TYR A 24 11.06 2.66 -9.08
N PRO A 25 11.80 3.77 -8.96
CA PRO A 25 12.31 4.26 -7.68
C PRO A 25 11.19 4.92 -6.83
N VAL A 26 10.34 4.09 -6.22
CA VAL A 26 9.32 4.49 -5.24
C VAL A 26 10.00 4.71 -3.89
N THR A 27 9.96 5.95 -3.42
CA THR A 27 10.76 6.41 -2.27
C THR A 27 9.93 6.66 -1.01
N ALA A 28 8.61 6.77 -1.18
CA ALA A 28 7.65 6.82 -0.09
C ALA A 28 6.28 6.33 -0.58
N VAL A 29 5.52 5.74 0.33
CA VAL A 29 4.15 5.29 0.11
C VAL A 29 3.24 5.91 1.17
N TYR A 30 2.23 6.65 0.73
CA TYR A 30 1.16 7.19 1.58
C TYR A 30 -0.09 6.33 1.45
N THR A 31 -0.69 5.99 2.58
CA THR A 31 -1.94 5.24 2.66
C THR A 31 -2.72 5.70 3.89
N GLN A 32 -4.02 5.40 3.93
CA GLN A 32 -4.83 5.62 5.12
C GLN A 32 -4.26 4.84 6.32
N PRO A 33 -4.45 5.35 7.55
CA PRO A 33 -4.13 4.61 8.76
C PRO A 33 -4.83 3.24 8.78
N ASP A 34 -4.21 2.28 9.46
CA ASP A 34 -4.78 0.95 9.67
C ASP A 34 -6.15 1.07 10.33
N ARG A 35 -7.09 0.21 9.92
CA ARG A 35 -8.46 0.24 10.44
C ARG A 35 -8.85 -1.12 11.00
N PRO A 36 -9.73 -1.17 12.01
CA PRO A 36 -10.30 -2.41 12.52
C PRO A 36 -11.02 -3.21 11.43
N ALA A 37 -10.76 -4.51 11.33
CA ALA A 37 -11.43 -5.41 10.39
C ALA A 37 -11.82 -6.76 11.01
N GLY A 38 -12.75 -7.47 10.37
CA GLY A 38 -13.19 -8.81 10.78
C GLY A 38 -13.92 -8.87 12.12
N ARG A 39 -14.12 -10.09 12.63
CA ARG A 39 -14.62 -10.32 14.00
C ARG A 39 -13.51 -10.01 15.00
N GLY A 40 -13.83 -9.33 16.10
CA GLY A 40 -12.84 -8.90 17.09
C GLY A 40 -12.09 -7.60 16.75
N ARG A 41 -12.37 -6.98 15.59
CA ARG A 41 -11.96 -5.60 15.24
C ARG A 41 -10.47 -5.31 15.50
N GLN A 42 -9.60 -6.25 15.15
CA GLN A 42 -8.16 -6.04 15.22
C GLN A 42 -7.72 -5.03 14.17
N LEU A 43 -6.71 -4.21 14.49
CA LEU A 43 -6.08 -3.32 13.52
C LEU A 43 -5.43 -4.17 12.42
N VAL A 44 -5.83 -3.93 11.18
CA VAL A 44 -5.29 -4.62 10.01
C VAL A 44 -4.70 -3.58 9.06
N PRO A 45 -3.46 -3.80 8.55
CA PRO A 45 -2.89 -2.92 7.54
C PRO A 45 -3.71 -2.97 6.25
N GLY A 46 -3.96 -1.79 5.67
CA GLY A 46 -4.67 -1.69 4.39
C GLY A 46 -3.86 -2.28 3.22
N PRO A 47 -4.51 -2.57 2.07
CA PRO A 47 -3.89 -3.25 0.92
C PRO A 47 -2.56 -2.63 0.46
N VAL A 48 -2.51 -1.30 0.30
CA VAL A 48 -1.28 -0.61 -0.13
C VAL A 48 -0.17 -0.72 0.92
N LYS A 49 -0.49 -0.68 2.21
CA LYS A 49 0.50 -0.84 3.28
C LYS A 49 1.09 -2.25 3.27
N GLN A 50 0.29 -3.26 2.97
CA GLN A 50 0.76 -4.65 2.87
C GLN A 50 1.78 -4.81 1.75
N VAL A 51 1.48 -4.28 0.55
CA VAL A 51 2.42 -4.30 -0.58
C VAL A 51 3.70 -3.51 -0.28
N ALA A 52 3.59 -2.35 0.36
CA ALA A 52 4.76 -1.51 0.68
C ALA A 52 5.71 -2.11 1.75
N LEU A 53 5.25 -3.10 2.52
CA LEU A 53 6.01 -3.73 3.61
C LEU A 53 6.45 -5.17 3.28
N ALA A 54 6.07 -5.70 2.12
CA ALA A 54 6.47 -7.02 1.63
C ALA A 54 7.89 -6.98 1.04
#